data_AF-A0A815RP90-F1
#
_entry.id   AF-A0A815RP90-F1
#
_cell.length_a   1.000
_cell.length_b   1.000
_cell.length_c   1.000
_cell.angle_alpha   90.00
_cell.angle_beta   90.00
_cell.angle_gamma   90.00
#
_symmetry.space_group_name_H-M   'P 1'
#
loop_
_entity.id
_entity.type
_entity.pdbx_description
1 polymer ?
#
loop_
_entity_poly.entity_id
_entity_poly.type
_entity_poly.pdbx_seq_one_letter_code
_entity_poly.pdbx_strand_id
1 'polypeptide(L)'
;MIPWLISSYQVCFFGIFWDSWIYTYILVIIVVLPTIISIVFNLIIFITVRSSARRIHETTTITVLSETNTSRQQHAREMRLLKHILFMFAVFVLGWAPLFVVLALPSAIYHTIPGWIITSSQIPSAISAVIQVVDLFIYNREIRQYLKERIHHCLGWICA
;
A
#
# COMPACT_ATOMS: atom_id res chain seq x y z
N MET A 1 30.39 39.05 -25.02
CA MET A 1 30.43 37.56 -25.06
C MET A 1 30.05 36.90 -23.73
N ILE A 2 30.40 37.50 -22.58
CA ILE A 2 30.10 36.99 -21.22
C ILE A 2 28.58 36.96 -20.84
N PRO A 3 27.70 37.89 -21.29
CA PRO A 3 26.28 37.89 -20.88
C PRO A 3 25.47 36.69 -21.39
N TRP A 4 25.81 36.19 -22.58
CA TRP A 4 25.12 35.06 -23.20
C TRP A 4 25.37 33.75 -22.44
N LEU A 5 26.58 33.56 -21.93
CA LEU A 5 26.92 32.40 -21.10
C LEU A 5 26.10 32.40 -19.80
N ILE A 6 26.00 33.54 -19.10
CA ILE A 6 25.25 33.66 -17.84
C ILE A 6 23.76 33.36 -18.04
N SER A 7 23.18 33.83 -19.15
CA SER A 7 21.78 33.55 -19.50
C SER A 7 21.54 32.06 -19.78
N SER A 8 22.46 31.38 -20.49
CA SER A 8 22.36 29.93 -20.73
C SER A 8 22.47 29.10 -19.45
N TYR A 9 23.35 29.48 -18.51
CA TYR A 9 23.47 28.78 -17.22
C TYR A 9 22.22 28.93 -16.35
N GLN A 10 21.58 30.10 -16.33
CA GLN A 10 20.34 30.29 -15.57
C GLN A 10 19.17 29.47 -16.13
N VAL A 11 19.02 29.37 -17.45
CA VAL A 11 17.94 28.58 -18.07
C VAL A 11 18.16 27.08 -17.84
N CYS A 12 19.40 26.59 -17.95
CA CYS A 12 19.72 25.19 -17.61
C CYS A 12 19.52 24.89 -16.12
N PHE A 13 19.94 25.79 -15.23
CA PHE A 13 19.76 25.61 -13.78
C PHE A 13 18.29 25.60 -13.40
N PHE A 14 17.48 26.47 -13.99
CA PHE A 14 16.04 26.48 -13.80
C PHE A 14 15.43 25.17 -14.33
N GLY A 15 15.73 24.74 -15.55
CA GLY A 15 15.23 23.49 -16.13
C GLY A 15 15.51 22.25 -15.27
N ILE A 16 16.76 22.05 -14.84
CA ILE A 16 17.17 20.92 -13.98
C ILE A 16 16.47 20.96 -12.61
N PHE A 17 16.24 22.17 -12.08
CA PHE A 17 15.53 22.37 -10.84
C PHE A 17 14.04 22.00 -10.97
N TRP A 18 13.37 22.43 -12.04
CA TRP A 18 11.96 22.08 -12.31
C TRP A 18 11.75 20.59 -12.55
N ASP A 19 12.65 19.95 -13.31
CA ASP A 19 12.59 18.51 -13.55
C ASP A 19 12.74 17.72 -12.25
N SER A 20 13.66 18.10 -11.37
CA SER A 20 13.81 17.42 -10.07
C SER A 20 12.63 17.70 -9.13
N TRP A 21 12.05 18.90 -9.21
CA TRP A 21 10.93 19.31 -8.37
C TRP A 21 9.65 18.56 -8.71
N ILE A 22 9.36 18.31 -9.99
CA ILE A 22 8.16 17.57 -10.39
C ILE A 22 8.19 16.11 -9.93
N TYR A 23 9.34 15.44 -10.03
CA TYR A 23 9.51 14.07 -9.51
C TYR A 23 9.36 14.02 -7.99
N THR A 24 9.93 15.01 -7.29
CA THR A 24 9.79 15.13 -5.83
C THR A 24 8.32 15.36 -5.44
N TYR A 25 7.62 16.25 -6.13
CA TYR A 25 6.20 16.53 -5.89
C TYR A 25 5.32 15.30 -6.12
N ILE A 26 5.54 14.58 -7.21
CA ILE A 26 4.86 13.32 -7.54
C ILE A 26 5.10 12.27 -6.44
N LEU A 27 6.34 12.10 -6.00
CA LEU A 27 6.70 11.17 -4.92
C LEU A 27 5.97 11.54 -3.63
N VAL A 28 5.96 12.81 -3.25
CA VAL A 28 5.30 13.25 -2.01
C VAL A 28 3.79 13.01 -2.06
N ILE A 29 3.12 13.37 -3.15
CA ILE A 29 1.66 13.29 -3.22
C ILE A 29 1.16 11.87 -3.47
N ILE A 30 1.77 11.13 -4.40
CA ILE A 30 1.29 9.81 -4.79
C ILE A 30 1.71 8.74 -3.79
N VAL A 31 2.82 8.95 -3.07
CA VAL A 31 3.42 7.92 -2.21
C VAL A 31 3.40 8.31 -0.75
N VAL A 32 4.07 9.40 -0.39
CA VAL A 32 4.33 9.74 1.02
C VAL A 32 3.04 10.10 1.75
N LEU A 33 2.22 10.94 1.14
CA LEU A 33 0.96 11.38 1.73
C LEU A 33 -0.02 10.20 1.97
N PRO A 34 -0.35 9.35 0.99
CA PRO A 34 -1.25 8.22 1.22
C PRO A 34 -0.66 7.15 2.14
N THR A 35 0.66 6.94 2.13
CA THR A 35 1.29 6.00 3.09
C THR A 35 1.20 6.50 4.53
N ILE A 36 1.48 7.79 4.78
CA ILE A 36 1.32 8.39 6.12
C ILE A 36 -0.13 8.29 6.57
N ILE A 37 -1.08 8.68 5.72
CA ILE A 37 -2.51 8.59 6.03
C ILE A 37 -2.91 7.14 6.37
N SER A 38 -2.45 6.17 5.57
CA SER A 38 -2.72 4.75 5.81
C SER A 38 -2.14 4.26 7.14
N ILE A 39 -0.91 4.66 7.47
CA ILE A 39 -0.27 4.32 8.76
C ILE A 39 -1.08 4.89 9.93
N VAL A 40 -1.44 6.17 9.84
CA VAL A 40 -2.20 6.85 10.90
C VAL A 40 -3.54 6.18 11.11
N PHE A 41 -4.31 5.91 10.05
CA PHE A 41 -5.59 5.21 10.17
C PHE A 41 -5.43 3.79 10.73
N ASN A 42 -4.45 3.02 10.24
CA ASN A 42 -4.20 1.67 10.75
C ASN A 42 -3.81 1.67 12.23
N LEU A 43 -3.01 2.63 12.68
CA LEU A 43 -2.65 2.81 14.09
C LEU A 43 -3.87 3.19 14.95
N ILE A 44 -4.69 4.13 14.48
CA ILE A 44 -5.92 4.53 15.19
C ILE A 44 -6.88 3.34 15.34
N ILE A 45 -7.07 2.57 14.27
CA ILE A 45 -7.91 1.36 14.30
C ILE A 45 -7.31 0.35 15.29
N PHE A 46 -5.99 0.13 15.26
CA PHE A 46 -5.31 -0.78 16.19
C PHE A 46 -5.48 -0.38 17.65
N ILE A 47 -5.26 0.90 17.98
CA ILE A 47 -5.40 1.41 19.34
C ILE A 47 -6.86 1.27 19.80
N THR A 48 -7.81 1.62 18.93
CA THR A 48 -9.25 1.52 19.21
C THR A 48 -9.66 0.08 19.48
N VAL A 49 -9.29 -0.85 18.60
CA VAL A 49 -9.58 -2.29 18.74
C VAL A 49 -8.94 -2.85 20.02
N ARG A 50 -7.68 -2.48 20.34
CA ARG A 50 -6.99 -2.93 21.56
C ARG A 50 -7.63 -2.38 22.84
N SER A 51 -8.05 -1.11 22.82
CA SER A 51 -8.78 -0.48 23.92
C SER A 51 -10.12 -1.18 24.17
N SER A 52 -10.87 -1.49 23.11
CA SER A 52 -12.12 -2.25 23.19
C SER A 52 -11.89 -3.68 23.68
N ALA A 53 -10.81 -4.35 23.27
CA ALA A 53 -10.45 -5.69 23.76
C ALA A 53 -10.18 -5.71 25.27
N ARG A 54 -9.53 -4.65 25.79
CA ARG A 54 -9.19 -4.54 27.21
C ARG A 54 -10.43 -4.35 28.08
N ARG A 55 -11.40 -3.53 27.63
CA ARG A 55 -12.64 -3.25 28.37
C ARG A 55 -13.52 -4.48 28.55
N ILE A 56 -13.58 -5.36 27.55
CA ILE A 56 -14.40 -6.59 27.61
C ILE A 56 -13.86 -7.56 28.67
N HIS A 57 -12.54 -7.59 28.91
CA HIS A 57 -11.94 -8.43 29.95
C HIS A 57 -12.30 -8.00 31.37
N GLU A 58 -12.53 -6.70 31.59
CA GLU A 58 -12.90 -6.16 32.91
C GLU A 58 -14.41 -6.29 33.21
N THR A 59 -15.27 -6.32 32.18
CA THR A 59 -16.73 -6.51 32.35
C THR A 59 -17.16 -7.99 32.43
N THR A 60 -16.28 -8.95 32.07
CA THR A 60 -16.62 -10.39 32.04
C THR A 60 -16.84 -11.02 33.43
N THR A 61 -16.55 -10.31 34.52
CA THR A 61 -16.74 -10.85 35.87
C THR A 61 -18.21 -10.79 36.36
N ILE A 62 -19.09 -10.03 35.69
CA ILE A 62 -20.45 -9.82 36.15
C ILE A 62 -21.39 -9.82 34.94
N THR A 63 -22.21 -10.87 34.81
CA THR A 63 -23.38 -11.00 33.93
C THR A 63 -23.17 -11.16 32.40
N VAL A 64 -23.97 -12.08 31.82
CA VAL A 64 -24.25 -12.33 30.38
C VAL A 64 -23.44 -13.45 29.69
N LEU A 65 -23.89 -14.69 29.87
CA LEU A 65 -23.32 -15.92 29.30
C LEU A 65 -23.79 -16.28 27.87
N SER A 66 -24.65 -15.46 27.22
CA SER A 66 -25.26 -15.84 25.92
C SER A 66 -24.98 -14.90 24.74
N GLU A 67 -24.57 -13.63 24.96
CA GLU A 67 -24.19 -12.67 23.88
C GLU A 67 -22.67 -12.48 23.75
N THR A 68 -21.89 -13.07 24.65
CA THR A 68 -20.43 -12.92 24.70
C THR A 68 -19.69 -13.76 23.65
N ASN A 69 -20.30 -14.85 23.15
CA ASN A 69 -19.67 -15.70 22.14
C ASN A 69 -19.63 -15.04 20.75
N THR A 70 -20.70 -14.36 20.33
CA THR A 70 -20.78 -13.67 19.04
C THR A 70 -19.89 -12.42 19.01
N SER A 71 -19.91 -11.60 20.07
CA SER A 71 -19.05 -10.42 20.18
C SER A 71 -17.56 -10.77 20.25
N ARG A 72 -17.18 -11.82 20.97
CA ARG A 72 -15.79 -12.31 21.03
C ARG A 72 -15.31 -12.85 19.68
N GLN A 73 -16.18 -13.55 18.95
CA GLN A 73 -15.85 -14.07 17.61
C GLN A 73 -15.71 -12.95 16.57
N GLN A 74 -16.55 -11.92 16.66
CA GLN A 74 -16.43 -10.73 15.81
C GLN A 74 -15.13 -9.96 16.09
N HIS A 75 -14.77 -9.77 17.35
CA HIS A 75 -13.53 -9.09 17.72
C HIS A 75 -12.27 -9.83 17.27
N ALA A 76 -12.26 -11.17 17.39
CA ALA A 76 -11.18 -11.99 16.87
C ALA A 76 -11.04 -11.89 15.33
N ARG A 77 -12.17 -11.75 14.62
CA ARG A 77 -12.19 -11.54 13.16
C ARG A 77 -11.64 -10.16 12.79
N GLU A 78 -12.02 -9.11 13.50
CA GLU A 78 -11.52 -7.74 13.29
C GLU A 78 -10.01 -7.65 13.54
N MET A 79 -9.52 -8.27 14.62
CA MET A 79 -8.08 -8.33 14.91
C MET A 79 -7.30 -9.09 13.82
N ARG A 80 -7.87 -10.17 13.28
CA ARG A 80 -7.24 -10.92 12.18
C ARG A 80 -7.19 -10.07 10.91
N LEU A 81 -8.28 -9.39 10.57
CA LEU A 81 -8.37 -8.49 9.42
C LEU A 81 -7.38 -7.33 9.56
N LEU A 82 -7.24 -6.75 10.75
CA LEU A 82 -6.27 -5.68 10.99
C LEU A 82 -4.82 -6.15 10.83
N LYS A 83 -4.47 -7.31 11.41
CA LYS A 83 -3.14 -7.92 11.21
C LYS A 83 -2.85 -8.15 9.74
N HIS A 84 -3.87 -8.59 8.99
CA HIS A 84 -3.79 -8.79 7.56
C HIS A 84 -3.55 -7.48 6.80
N ILE A 85 -4.32 -6.42 7.07
CA ILE A 85 -4.11 -5.09 6.47
C ILE A 85 -2.69 -4.58 6.76
N LEU A 86 -2.20 -4.74 7.99
CA LEU A 86 -0.86 -4.30 8.38
C LEU A 86 0.23 -5.11 7.64
N PHE A 87 0.03 -6.42 7.47
CA PHE A 87 0.92 -7.25 6.67
C PHE A 87 0.94 -6.81 5.20
N MET A 88 -0.22 -6.59 4.60
CA MET A 88 -0.33 -6.11 3.21
C MET A 88 0.31 -4.74 3.02
N PHE A 89 0.15 -3.86 4.00
CA PHE A 89 0.83 -2.57 4.01
C PHE A 89 2.35 -2.71 4.07
N ALA A 90 2.88 -3.62 4.91
CA ALA A 90 4.32 -3.88 4.95
C ALA A 90 4.85 -4.44 3.62
N VAL A 91 4.12 -5.35 2.98
CA VAL A 91 4.46 -5.89 1.64
C VAL A 91 4.46 -4.78 0.58
N PHE A 92 3.53 -3.83 0.66
CA PHE A 92 3.53 -2.64 -0.19
C PHE A 92 4.77 -1.79 0.04
N VAL A 93 5.03 -1.36 1.27
CA VAL A 93 6.18 -0.50 1.60
C VAL A 93 7.49 -1.14 1.18
N LEU A 94 7.71 -2.41 1.50
CA LEU A 94 8.95 -3.12 1.17
C LEU A 94 9.10 -3.36 -0.33
N GLY A 95 8.01 -3.67 -1.04
CA GLY A 95 8.04 -3.87 -2.49
C GLY A 95 8.34 -2.59 -3.26
N TRP A 96 7.87 -1.45 -2.78
CA TRP A 96 8.02 -0.18 -3.47
C TRP A 96 9.24 0.64 -3.01
N ALA A 97 9.80 0.35 -1.83
CA ALA A 97 10.96 1.05 -1.28
C ALA A 97 12.15 1.16 -2.26
N PRO A 98 12.58 0.10 -2.98
CA PRO A 98 13.69 0.21 -3.93
C PRO A 98 13.44 1.24 -5.02
N LEU A 99 12.21 1.30 -5.52
CA LEU A 99 11.78 2.22 -6.57
C LEU A 99 11.74 3.66 -6.05
N PHE A 100 11.28 3.87 -4.80
CA PHE A 100 11.30 5.18 -4.16
C PHE A 100 12.71 5.69 -3.91
N VAL A 101 13.64 4.82 -3.53
CA VAL A 101 15.05 5.19 -3.39
C VAL A 101 15.61 5.67 -4.72
N VAL A 102 15.33 4.97 -5.83
CA VAL A 102 15.79 5.38 -7.16
C VAL A 102 15.17 6.71 -7.59
N LEU A 103 13.87 6.94 -7.33
CA LEU A 103 13.19 8.20 -7.64
C LEU A 103 13.63 9.39 -6.78
N ALA A 104 14.09 9.13 -5.56
CA ALA A 104 14.59 10.16 -4.65
C ALA A 104 16.02 10.60 -4.97
N LEU A 105 16.73 9.89 -5.85
CA LEU A 105 18.09 10.26 -6.24
C LEU A 105 18.10 11.50 -7.14
N PRO A 106 19.05 12.44 -6.93
CA PRO A 106 19.25 13.57 -7.82
C PRO A 106 19.49 13.09 -9.26
N SER A 107 18.98 13.84 -10.24
CA SER A 107 19.13 13.55 -11.68
C SER A 107 20.59 13.33 -12.11
N ALA A 108 21.53 14.07 -11.51
CA ALA A 108 22.97 13.91 -11.75
C ALA A 108 23.49 12.49 -11.41
N ILE A 109 22.96 11.87 -10.35
CA ILE A 109 23.34 10.52 -9.94
C ILE A 109 22.54 9.50 -10.75
N TYR A 110 21.26 9.77 -11.01
CA TYR A 110 20.36 8.90 -11.77
C TYR A 110 20.93 8.49 -13.13
N HIS A 111 21.50 9.44 -13.89
CA HIS A 111 22.11 9.15 -15.20
C HIS A 111 23.35 8.26 -15.14
N THR A 112 23.98 8.14 -13.97
CA THR A 112 25.17 7.29 -13.76
C THR A 112 24.76 5.85 -13.41
N ILE A 113 23.50 5.62 -13.03
CA ILE A 113 23.02 4.30 -12.63
C ILE A 113 22.79 3.46 -13.88
N PRO A 114 23.39 2.26 -13.97
CA PRO A 114 23.15 1.40 -15.10
C PRO A 114 21.69 0.93 -15.13
N GLY A 115 21.10 0.92 -16.33
CA GLY A 115 19.66 0.66 -16.52
C GLY A 115 19.15 -0.65 -15.91
N TRP A 116 20.01 -1.68 -15.82
CA TRP A 116 19.64 -2.96 -15.20
C TRP A 116 19.31 -2.82 -13.70
N ILE A 117 19.95 -1.88 -12.98
CA ILE A 117 19.63 -1.59 -11.57
C ILE A 117 18.23 -0.99 -11.49
N ILE A 118 17.92 -0.05 -12.38
CA ILE A 118 16.60 0.61 -12.44
C ILE A 118 15.52 -0.45 -12.71
N THR A 119 15.70 -1.32 -13.71
CA THR A 119 14.73 -2.39 -13.98
C THR A 119 14.64 -3.39 -12.84
N SER A 120 15.75 -3.74 -12.17
CA SER A 120 15.71 -4.65 -11.03
C SER A 120 14.93 -4.09 -9.85
N SER A 121 14.96 -2.76 -9.66
CA SER A 121 14.21 -2.07 -8.60
C SER A 121 12.69 -2.08 -8.83
N GLN A 122 12.25 -2.31 -10.07
CA GLN A 122 10.83 -2.42 -10.45
C GLN A 122 10.26 -3.83 -10.22
N ILE A 123 11.10 -4.86 -10.13
CA ILE A 123 10.63 -6.24 -9.95
C ILE A 123 9.91 -6.41 -8.60
N PRO A 124 10.46 -5.95 -7.45
CA PRO A 124 9.78 -6.05 -6.16
C PRO A 124 8.44 -5.30 -6.10
N SER A 125 8.32 -4.16 -6.79
CA SER A 125 7.07 -3.39 -6.82
C SER A 125 6.00 -4.09 -7.65
N ALA A 126 6.38 -4.68 -8.79
CA ALA A 126 5.49 -5.50 -9.60
C ALA A 126 5.00 -6.73 -8.83
N ILE A 127 5.90 -7.46 -8.15
CA ILE A 127 5.53 -8.61 -7.31
C ILE A 127 4.58 -8.18 -6.19
N SER A 128 4.88 -7.08 -5.51
CA SER A 128 4.03 -6.54 -4.44
C SER A 128 2.63 -6.16 -4.93
N ALA A 129 2.52 -5.57 -6.13
CA ALA A 129 1.23 -5.27 -6.75
C ALA A 129 0.43 -6.55 -7.06
N VAL A 130 1.09 -7.57 -7.62
CA VAL A 130 0.45 -8.86 -7.90
C VAL A 130 -0.04 -9.52 -6.60
N ILE A 131 0.76 -9.51 -5.54
CA ILE A 131 0.35 -10.04 -4.22
C ILE A 131 -0.89 -9.31 -3.71
N GLN A 132 -0.94 -7.98 -3.82
CA GLN A 132 -2.11 -7.19 -3.40
C GLN A 132 -3.37 -7.51 -4.20
N VAL A 133 -3.25 -7.66 -5.52
CA VAL A 133 -4.39 -8.05 -6.35
C VAL A 133 -4.88 -9.44 -5.99
N VAL A 134 -3.97 -10.43 -5.89
CA VAL A 134 -4.31 -11.81 -5.51
C VAL A 134 -4.97 -11.85 -4.13
N ASP A 135 -4.43 -11.11 -3.17
CA ASP A 135 -4.99 -11.03 -1.83
C ASP A 135 -6.39 -10.42 -1.80
N LEU A 136 -6.60 -9.32 -2.56
CA LEU A 136 -7.92 -8.71 -2.72
C LEU A 136 -8.93 -9.72 -3.26
N PHE A 137 -8.54 -10.52 -4.25
CA PHE A 137 -9.37 -11.60 -4.79
C PHE A 137 -9.66 -12.71 -3.77
N ILE A 138 -8.68 -13.12 -2.97
CA ILE A 138 -8.83 -14.20 -1.98
C ILE A 138 -9.71 -13.76 -0.81
N TYR A 139 -9.51 -12.54 -0.32
CA TYR A 139 -10.13 -12.03 0.90
C TYR A 139 -11.53 -11.45 0.65
N ASN A 140 -11.81 -10.97 -0.57
CA ASN A 140 -13.13 -10.48 -0.92
C ASN A 140 -14.08 -11.65 -1.26
N ARG A 141 -14.83 -12.08 -0.23
CA ARG A 141 -15.81 -13.16 -0.33
C ARG A 141 -16.85 -12.90 -1.43
N GLU A 142 -17.30 -11.67 -1.60
CA GLU A 142 -18.31 -11.30 -2.59
C GLU A 142 -17.77 -11.50 -3.99
N ILE A 143 -16.58 -10.96 -4.30
CA ILE A 143 -15.91 -11.16 -5.59
C ILE A 143 -15.71 -12.65 -5.87
N ARG A 144 -15.28 -13.42 -4.88
CA ARG A 144 -15.11 -14.88 -5.02
C ARG A 144 -16.43 -15.60 -5.29
N GLN A 145 -17.53 -15.19 -4.65
CA GLN A 145 -18.85 -15.75 -4.90
C GLN A 145 -19.32 -15.42 -6.32
N TYR A 146 -19.21 -14.16 -6.75
CA TYR A 146 -19.54 -13.73 -8.11
C TYR A 146 -18.74 -14.48 -9.18
N LEU A 147 -17.42 -14.64 -8.98
CA LEU A 147 -16.56 -15.41 -9.89
C LEU A 147 -16.95 -16.88 -9.94
N LYS A 148 -17.22 -17.49 -8.78
CA LYS A 148 -17.63 -18.89 -8.70
C LYS A 148 -18.96 -19.12 -9.41
N GLU A 149 -19.93 -18.22 -9.23
CA GLU A 149 -21.23 -18.27 -9.92
C GLU A 149 -21.09 -18.10 -11.43
N ARG A 150 -20.30 -17.12 -11.89
CA ARG A 150 -20.03 -16.92 -13.33
C ARG A 150 -19.32 -18.12 -13.97
N ILE A 151 -18.30 -18.68 -13.31
CA ILE A 151 -17.57 -19.85 -13.80
C ILE A 151 -18.48 -21.07 -13.87
N HIS A 152 -19.30 -21.32 -12.84
CA HIS A 152 -20.28 -22.41 -12.87
C HIS A 152 -21.30 -22.24 -14.00
N HIS A 153 -21.76 -21.02 -14.25
CA HIS A 153 -22.72 -20.73 -15.32
C HIS A 153 -22.09 -20.92 -16.72
N CYS A 154 -20.83 -20.54 -16.90
CA CYS A 154 -20.10 -20.80 -18.16
C CYS A 154 -19.82 -22.30 -18.36
N LEU A 155 -19.40 -23.04 -17.32
CA LEU A 155 -19.20 -24.48 -17.40
C LEU A 155 -20.52 -25.25 -17.63
N GLY A 156 -21.61 -24.78 -17.03
CA GLY A 156 -22.94 -25.34 -17.27
C GLY A 156 -23.43 -25.14 -18.71
N TRP A 157 -23.04 -24.05 -19.37
CA TRP A 157 -23.34 -23.79 -20.79
C TRP A 157 -22.45 -24.58 -21.76
N ILE A 158 -21.25 -24.98 -21.36
CA ILE A 158 -20.31 -25.73 -22.21
C ILE A 158 -20.61 -27.25 -22.17
N CYS A 159 -21.26 -27.73 -21.11
CA CYS A 159 -21.63 -29.15 -20.94
C CYS A 159 -23.10 -29.48 -21.29
N ALA A 160 -23.88 -28.52 -21.79
CA ALA A 160 -25.25 -28.73 -22.28
C ALA A 160 -25.29 -28.66 -23.81
#